data_AF-A0AAJ0TM77-F1
#
_entry.id   AF-A0AAJ0TM77-F1
#
_cell.length_a   1.000
_cell.length_b   1.000
_cell.length_c   1.000
_cell.angle_alpha   90.00
_cell.angle_beta   90.00
_cell.angle_gamma   90.00
#
_symmetry.space_group_name_H-M   'P 1'
#
loop_
_entity.id
_entity.type
_entity.pdbx_description
1 polymer ?
#
loop_
_entity_poly.entity_id
_entity_poly.type
_entity_poly.pdbx_seq_one_letter_code
_entity_poly.pdbx_strand_id
1 'polypeptide(L)'
;MIRKLFKLKGATREDTVENVSFLVLFVAAAFVAVGISVGTFVPGFPVALAVTGALLVVISLLVYITSEFLRIFAQSPGHEHKQEHA
;
A
#
# COMPACT_ATOMS: atom_id res chain seq x y z
N MET A 1 7.69 -10.26 -18.42
CA MET A 1 6.46 -10.19 -17.58
C MET A 1 6.54 -9.15 -16.44
N ILE A 2 7.69 -8.49 -16.20
CA ILE A 2 7.90 -7.58 -15.05
C ILE A 2 7.46 -6.12 -15.31
N ARG A 3 7.30 -5.70 -16.57
CA ARG A 3 7.03 -4.29 -16.93
C ARG A 3 5.63 -3.75 -16.57
N LYS A 4 4.68 -4.59 -16.14
CA LYS A 4 3.33 -4.14 -15.74
C LYS A 4 3.22 -3.72 -14.26
N LEU A 5 4.19 -4.07 -13.41
CA LEU A 5 4.15 -3.78 -11.97
C LEU A 5 4.43 -2.30 -11.62
N PHE A 6 4.99 -1.51 -12.54
CA PHE A 6 5.42 -0.14 -12.30
C PHE A 6 4.73 0.88 -13.23
N LYS A 7 3.48 0.63 -13.65
CA LYS A 7 2.67 1.72 -14.20
C LYS A 7 2.26 2.63 -13.03
N LEU A 8 3.13 3.59 -12.70
CA LEU A 8 2.79 4.77 -11.90
C LEU A 8 1.57 5.40 -12.56
N LYS A 9 0.40 5.10 -12.00
CA LYS A 9 -0.88 5.65 -12.43
C LYS A 9 -0.87 7.11 -11.97
N GLY A 10 -1.06 8.04 -12.90
CA GLY A 10 -0.91 9.47 -12.63
C GLY A 10 -2.16 10.22 -13.03
N ALA A 11 -2.73 10.94 -12.06
CA ALA A 11 -3.17 12.36 -12.11
C ALA A 11 -4.16 12.69 -10.96
N THR A 12 -4.70 11.69 -10.27
CA THR A 12 -5.60 11.90 -9.11
C THR A 12 -4.87 11.74 -7.78
N ARG A 13 -5.42 12.36 -6.72
CA ARG A 13 -4.89 12.22 -5.36
C ARG A 13 -4.95 10.77 -4.89
N GLU A 14 -5.97 10.00 -5.28
CA GLU A 14 -6.06 8.58 -4.89
C GLU A 14 -4.93 7.75 -5.52
N ASP A 15 -4.65 7.93 -6.82
CA ASP A 15 -3.56 7.20 -7.51
C ASP A 15 -2.19 7.53 -6.88
N THR A 16 -2.01 8.75 -6.35
CA THR A 16 -0.78 9.14 -5.65
C THR A 16 -0.64 8.43 -4.31
N VAL A 17 -1.73 8.32 -3.54
CA VAL A 17 -1.75 7.58 -2.26
C VAL A 17 -1.50 6.09 -2.48
N GLU A 18 -2.05 5.51 -3.54
CA GLU A 18 -1.80 4.13 -3.93
C GLU A 18 -0.32 3.89 -4.27
N ASN A 19 0.28 4.74 -5.09
CA ASN A 19 1.70 4.64 -5.43
C ASN A 19 2.61 4.79 -4.20
N VAL A 20 2.30 5.71 -3.29
CA VAL A 20 3.04 5.87 -2.03
C VAL A 20 2.90 4.62 -1.16
N SER A 21 1.70 4.04 -1.10
CA SER A 21 1.46 2.80 -0.36
C SER A 21 2.30 1.65 -0.90
N PHE A 22 2.37 1.49 -2.22
CA PHE A 22 3.24 0.49 -2.87
C PHE A 22 4.72 0.73 -2.59
N LEU A 23 5.17 1.99 -2.64
CA LEU A 23 6.56 2.35 -2.36
C LEU A 23 6.93 2.01 -0.92
N VAL A 24 6.09 2.38 0.06
CA VAL A 24 6.32 2.08 1.48
C VAL A 24 6.30 0.58 1.71
N LEU A 25 5.40 -0.17 1.08
CA LEU A 25 5.33 -1.63 1.21
C LEU A 25 6.58 -2.30 0.64
N PHE A 26 7.10 -1.82 -0.49
CA PHE A 26 8.36 -2.29 -1.06
C PHE A 26 9.55 -2.04 -0.15
N VAL A 27 9.66 -0.83 0.42
CA VAL A 27 10.72 -0.47 1.37
C VAL A 27 10.61 -1.30 2.66
N ALA A 28 9.40 -1.49 3.18
CA ALA A 28 9.17 -2.29 4.37
C ALA A 28 9.54 -3.77 4.15
N ALA A 29 9.18 -4.33 2.98
CA ALA A 29 9.58 -5.68 2.59
C ALA A 29 11.12 -5.82 2.49
N ALA A 30 11.81 -4.80 1.97
CA ALA A 30 13.27 -4.78 1.94
C ALA A 30 13.87 -4.76 3.35
N PHE A 31 13.34 -3.97 4.28
CA PHE A 31 13.78 -3.95 5.68
C PHE A 31 13.57 -5.31 6.37
N VAL A 32 12.44 -5.96 6.15
CA VAL A 32 12.18 -7.32 6.69
C VAL A 32 13.17 -8.32 6.10
N ALA A 33 13.39 -8.30 4.78
CA ALA A 33 14.33 -9.20 4.13
C ALA A 33 15.77 -9.00 4.62
N VAL A 34 16.21 -7.74 4.81
CA VAL A 34 17.52 -7.41 5.39
C VAL A 34 17.60 -7.84 6.86
N GLY A 35 16.57 -7.56 7.66
CA GLY A 35 16.52 -7.97 9.07
C GLY A 35 16.59 -9.49 9.26
N ILE A 36 15.93 -10.25 8.39
CA ILE A 36 16.00 -11.72 8.40
C ILE A 36 17.38 -12.21 7.91
N SER A 37 17.90 -11.65 6.81
CA SER A 37 19.16 -12.11 6.20
C SER A 37 20.41 -11.75 6.99
N VAL A 38 20.40 -10.64 7.73
CA VAL A 38 21.51 -10.18 8.60
C VAL A 38 21.39 -10.75 10.03
N GLY A 39 20.34 -11.55 10.29
CA GLY A 39 19.99 -12.17 11.57
C GLY A 39 21.07 -13.01 12.28
N THR A 40 22.23 -13.22 11.66
CA THR A 40 23.28 -14.13 12.13
C THR A 40 24.50 -13.44 12.75
N PHE A 41 24.68 -12.11 12.62
CA PHE A 41 25.95 -11.46 12.98
C PHE A 41 25.94 -10.59 14.24
N VAL A 42 24.78 -10.09 14.68
CA VAL A 42 24.66 -9.28 15.91
C VAL A 42 23.39 -9.68 16.67
N PRO A 43 23.48 -10.19 17.91
CA PRO A 43 22.28 -10.52 18.68
C PRO A 43 21.48 -9.24 19.01
N GLY A 44 20.15 -9.29 18.81
CA GLY A 44 19.20 -8.24 19.20
C GLY A 44 18.87 -7.20 18.11
N PHE A 45 19.86 -6.70 17.36
CA PHE A 45 19.63 -5.67 16.33
C PHE A 45 18.77 -6.13 15.13
N PRO A 46 18.98 -7.33 14.54
CA PRO A 46 18.21 -7.80 13.39
C PRO A 46 16.74 -8.04 13.72
N VAL A 47 16.46 -8.51 14.94
CA VAL A 47 15.09 -8.74 15.43
C VAL A 47 14.33 -7.41 15.54
N ALA A 48 14.96 -6.38 16.10
CA ALA A 48 14.35 -5.06 16.17
C ALA A 48 14.05 -4.50 14.76
N LEU A 49 14.99 -4.65 13.83
CA LEU A 49 14.83 -4.21 12.44
C LEU A 49 13.68 -4.93 11.73
N ALA A 50 13.56 -6.24 11.92
CA ALA A 50 12.47 -7.06 11.36
C ALA A 50 11.10 -6.67 11.95
N VAL A 51 11.01 -6.40 13.26
CA VAL A 51 9.77 -5.95 13.90
C VAL A 51 9.35 -4.57 13.40
N THR A 52 10.28 -3.62 13.28
CA THR A 52 9.99 -2.30 12.71
C THR A 52 9.52 -2.42 11.26
N GLY A 53 10.17 -3.25 10.44
CA GLY A 53 9.73 -3.53 9.07
C GLY A 53 8.32 -4.12 9.00
N ALA A 54 8.01 -5.10 9.86
CA ALA A 54 6.68 -5.70 9.93
C ALA A 54 5.59 -4.69 10.31
N LEU A 55 5.87 -3.77 11.26
CA LEU A 55 4.95 -2.70 11.63
C LEU A 55 4.67 -1.74 10.48
N LEU A 56 5.71 -1.37 9.71
CA LEU A 56 5.55 -0.53 8.52
C LEU A 56 4.69 -1.21 7.44
N VAL A 57 4.83 -2.53 7.24
CA VAL A 57 3.95 -3.29 6.33
C VAL A 57 2.49 -3.18 6.78
N VAL A 58 2.22 -3.39 8.08
CA VAL A 58 0.85 -3.30 8.61
C VAL A 58 0.25 -1.91 8.40
N ILE A 59 1.00 -0.85 8.70
CA ILE A 59 0.55 0.53 8.50
C ILE A 59 0.26 0.81 7.02
N SER A 60 1.17 0.40 6.11
CA SER A 60 0.95 0.52 4.67
C SER A 60 -0.32 -0.17 4.20
N LEU A 61 -0.58 -1.37 4.73
CA LEU A 61 -1.74 -2.16 4.36
C LEU A 61 -3.04 -1.48 4.81
N LEU A 62 -3.05 -0.89 6.00
CA LEU A 62 -4.18 -0.10 6.48
C LEU A 62 -4.44 1.13 5.61
N VAL A 63 -3.40 1.90 5.27
CA VAL A 63 -3.53 3.08 4.41
C VAL A 63 -4.08 2.69 3.02
N TYR A 64 -3.58 1.60 2.45
CA TYR A 64 -4.07 1.07 1.18
C TYR A 64 -5.55 0.69 1.25
N ILE A 65 -5.95 -0.07 2.28
CA ILE A 65 -7.36 -0.46 2.49
C ILE A 65 -8.25 0.78 2.64
N THR A 66 -7.84 1.77 3.43
CA THR A 66 -8.62 3.01 3.59
C THR A 66 -8.75 3.78 2.29
N SER A 67 -7.68 3.87 1.49
CA SER A 67 -7.72 4.50 0.17
C SER A 67 -8.69 3.79 -0.78
N GLU A 68 -8.68 2.45 -0.77
CA GLU A 68 -9.59 1.65 -1.60
C GLU A 68 -11.05 1.80 -1.16
N PHE A 69 -11.32 1.83 0.15
CA PHE A 69 -12.66 2.09 0.68
C PHE A 69 -13.18 3.46 0.25
N LEU A 70 -12.37 4.51 0.38
CA LEU A 70 -12.75 5.86 -0.07
C LEU A 70 -13.05 5.88 -1.58
N ARG A 71 -12.28 5.14 -2.39
CA ARG A 71 -12.54 5.03 -3.84
C ARG A 71 -13.86 4.34 -4.13
N ILE A 72 -14.18 3.24 -3.44
CA ILE A 72 -15.44 2.50 -3.59
C ILE A 72 -16.62 3.38 -3.19
N PHE A 73 -16.55 4.06 -2.05
CA PHE A 73 -17.62 4.95 -1.59
C PHE A 73 -17.78 6.19 -2.47
N ALA A 74 -16.69 6.76 -2.98
CA ALA A 74 -16.74 7.83 -3.97
C ALA A 74 -17.35 7.36 -5.32
N GLN A 75 -17.13 6.10 -5.68
CA GLN A 75 -17.71 5.44 -6.86
C GLN A 75 -19.07 4.80 -6.61
N SER A 76 -19.67 4.98 -5.44
CA SER A 76 -21.04 4.58 -5.16
C SER A 76 -21.93 5.82 -5.28
N PRO A 77 -22.18 6.34 -6.50
CA PRO A 77 -23.27 7.27 -6.68
C PRO A 77 -24.51 6.49 -6.25
N GLY A 78 -25.29 7.06 -5.34
CA GLY A 78 -26.66 6.62 -5.17
C GLY A 78 -27.24 6.47 -6.57
N HIS A 79 -27.76 5.28 -6.88
CA HIS A 79 -28.61 5.10 -8.03
C HIS A 79 -29.73 6.13 -7.89
N GLU A 80 -29.55 7.27 -8.56
CA GLU A 80 -30.60 8.23 -8.83
C GLU A 80 -31.60 7.51 -9.71
N HIS A 81 -32.51 6.79 -9.06
CA HIS A 81 -33.85 6.64 -9.55
C HIS A 81 -34.40 8.04 -9.78
N LYS A 82 -34.47 8.46 -11.04
CA LYS A 82 -35.72 8.85 -11.72
C LYS A 82 -35.44 9.58 -13.03
N GLN A 83 -36.02 9.00 -14.08
CA GLN A 83 -36.82 9.70 -15.09
C GLN A 83 -36.14 10.83 -15.85
N GLU A 84 -35.85 10.56 -17.13
CA GLU A 84 -36.42 11.41 -18.17
C GLU A 84 -36.81 10.53 -19.35
N HIS A 85 -38.11 10.22 -19.39
CA HIS A 85 -38.83 9.97 -20.62
C HIS A 85 -38.87 11.29 -21.40
N ALA A 86 -38.38 11.29 -22.63
CA ALA A 86 -38.93 12.07 -23.75
C ALA A 86 -38.38 11.50 -25.06
#